data_AF-A0A080N4E2-F1
#
_entry.id   AF-A0A080N4E2-F1
#
_cell.length_a   1.000
_cell.length_b   1.000
_cell.length_c   1.000
_cell.angle_alpha   90.00
_cell.angle_beta   90.00
_cell.angle_gamma   90.00
#
_symmetry.space_group_name_H-M   'P 1'
#
loop_
_entity.id
_entity.type
_entity.pdbx_description
1 polymer ?
#
loop_
_entity_poly.entity_id
_entity_poly.type
_entity_poly.pdbx_seq_one_letter_code
_entity_poly.pdbx_strand_id
1 'polypeptide(L)'
;MTIGFEKLTALAETSLALVAGVNDIKEGLGRDALDAGEPDIAIADALDAAMLKPELFAQFPPEVKELAKDPDYYEIEVYADQLNV
;
A
#
# COMPACT_ATOMS: atom_id res chain seq x y z
N MET A 1 11.42 10.75 -2.62
CA MET A 1 10.60 11.39 -1.56
C MET A 1 11.15 10.89 -0.23
N THR A 2 11.27 11.73 0.81
CA THR A 2 11.64 11.24 2.14
C THR A 2 10.43 11.33 3.06
N ILE A 3 9.76 10.20 3.29
CA ILE A 3 8.66 10.07 4.26
C ILE A 3 9.20 9.45 5.55
N GLY A 4 8.81 10.02 6.70
CA GLY A 4 9.22 9.47 7.99
C GLY A 4 8.50 8.17 8.30
N PHE A 5 9.14 7.28 9.07
CA PHE A 5 8.61 5.97 9.45
C PHE A 5 7.18 6.05 10.01
N GLU A 6 6.91 6.93 10.97
CA GLU A 6 5.57 7.09 11.56
C GLU A 6 4.50 7.46 10.51
N LYS A 7 4.86 8.31 9.54
CA LYS A 7 3.94 8.70 8.46
C LYS A 7 3.73 7.54 7.49
N LEU A 8 4.76 6.75 7.22
CA LEU A 8 4.68 5.56 6.37
C LEU A 8 3.82 4.46 7.02
N THR A 9 3.97 4.24 8.33
CA THR A 9 3.10 3.34 9.11
C THR A 9 1.64 3.78 9.07
N ALA A 10 1.35 5.07 9.29
CA ALA A 10 -0.02 5.59 9.19
C ALA A 10 -0.61 5.42 7.77
N LEU A 11 0.23 5.56 6.75
CA LEU A 11 -0.15 5.36 5.35
C LEU A 11 -0.49 3.89 5.06
N ALA A 12 0.29 2.97 5.61
CA ALA A 12 0.04 1.54 5.54
C ALA A 12 -1.26 1.13 6.24
N GLU A 13 -1.51 1.64 7.44
CA GLU A 13 -2.77 1.40 8.16
C GLU A 13 -4.00 1.87 7.34
N THR A 14 -3.88 3.06 6.74
CA THR A 14 -4.94 3.63 5.90
C THR A 14 -5.16 2.78 4.65
N SER A 15 -4.07 2.32 4.02
CA SER A 15 -4.10 1.47 2.83
C SER A 15 -4.77 0.12 3.11
N LEU A 16 -4.42 -0.54 4.21
CA LEU A 16 -5.05 -1.80 4.62
C LEU A 16 -6.52 -1.62 4.98
N ALA A 17 -6.88 -0.52 5.65
CA ALA A 17 -8.27 -0.23 5.96
C ALA A 17 -9.13 -0.02 4.70
N LEU A 18 -8.56 0.56 3.64
CA LEU A 18 -9.25 0.77 2.36
C LEU A 18 -9.64 -0.56 1.68
N VAL A 19 -8.80 -1.58 1.82
CA VAL A 19 -8.97 -2.89 1.17
C VAL A 19 -9.49 -3.96 2.13
N ALA A 20 -9.97 -3.56 3.30
CA ALA A 20 -10.46 -4.50 4.32
C ALA A 20 -11.56 -5.42 3.75
N GLY A 21 -11.39 -6.72 3.93
CA GLY A 21 -12.31 -7.75 3.44
C GLY A 21 -12.33 -7.93 1.92
N VAL A 22 -11.40 -7.33 1.17
CA VAL A 22 -11.22 -7.59 -0.27
C VAL A 22 -10.43 -8.88 -0.48
N ASN A 23 -9.39 -9.09 0.31
CA ASN A 23 -8.55 -10.28 0.27
C ASN A 23 -7.95 -10.56 1.67
N ASP A 24 -8.56 -11.49 2.40
CA ASP A 24 -8.16 -11.81 3.79
C ASP A 24 -6.71 -12.28 3.92
N ILE A 25 -6.17 -12.95 2.89
CA ILE A 25 -4.77 -13.41 2.89
C ILE A 25 -3.85 -12.20 2.83
N LYS A 26 -4.11 -11.28 1.90
CA LYS A 26 -3.28 -10.08 1.72
C LYS A 26 -3.45 -9.09 2.87
N GLU A 27 -4.64 -8.97 3.43
CA GLU A 27 -4.86 -8.19 4.64
C GLU A 27 -4.05 -8.76 5.81
N GLY A 28 -4.05 -10.08 6.00
CA GLY A 28 -3.25 -10.74 7.03
C GLY A 28 -1.75 -10.51 6.85
N LEU A 29 -1.23 -10.70 5.63
CA LEU A 29 0.18 -10.47 5.32
C LEU A 29 0.59 -9.00 5.56
N GLY A 30 -0.25 -8.05 5.13
CA GLY A 30 0.03 -6.64 5.37
C GLY A 30 -0.01 -6.25 6.85
N ARG A 31 -0.85 -6.90 7.67
CA ARG A 31 -0.84 -6.72 9.12
C ARG A 31 0.42 -7.29 9.76
N ASP A 32 0.83 -8.49 9.36
CA ASP A 32 2.08 -9.11 9.83
C ASP A 32 3.30 -8.24 9.46
N ALA A 33 3.33 -7.68 8.25
CA ALA A 33 4.38 -6.76 7.80
C ALA A 33 4.41 -5.46 8.63
N LEU A 34 3.23 -4.87 8.93
CA LEU A 34 3.14 -3.73 9.83
C LEU A 34 3.70 -4.02 11.22
N ASP A 35 3.33 -5.17 11.81
CA ASP A 35 3.82 -5.59 13.12
C ASP A 35 5.33 -5.88 13.12
N ALA A 36 5.88 -6.29 11.98
CA ALA A 36 7.32 -6.47 11.77
C ALA A 36 8.08 -5.15 11.54
N GLY A 37 7.39 -4.03 11.36
CA GLY A 37 7.99 -2.73 11.06
C GLY A 37 8.32 -2.51 9.59
N GLU A 38 7.59 -3.19 8.69
CA GLU A 38 7.72 -3.14 7.23
C GLU A 38 6.48 -2.48 6.58
N PRO A 39 6.25 -1.17 6.81
CA PRO A 39 5.04 -0.50 6.36
C PRO A 39 4.94 -0.31 4.83
N ASP A 40 6.06 -0.29 4.13
CA ASP A 40 6.11 -0.32 2.67
C ASP A 40 5.56 -1.64 2.09
N ILE A 41 5.96 -2.77 2.67
CA ILE A 41 5.40 -4.09 2.31
C ILE A 41 3.91 -4.14 2.62
N ALA A 42 3.48 -3.60 3.76
CA ALA A 42 2.06 -3.54 4.10
C ALA A 42 1.23 -2.70 3.10
N ILE A 43 1.80 -1.62 2.55
CA ILE A 43 1.17 -0.86 1.47
C ILE A 43 1.11 -1.70 0.19
N ALA A 44 2.19 -2.41 -0.16
CA ALA A 44 2.22 -3.29 -1.33
C ALA A 44 1.18 -4.41 -1.24
N ASP A 45 1.03 -5.06 -0.08
CA ASP A 45 -0.01 -6.08 0.13
C ASP A 45 -1.42 -5.50 0.02
N ALA A 46 -1.63 -4.26 0.46
CA ALA A 46 -2.90 -3.57 0.25
C ALA A 46 -3.17 -3.32 -1.24
N LEU A 47 -2.16 -2.90 -2.02
CA LEU A 47 -2.27 -2.69 -3.46
C LEU A 47 -2.53 -4.01 -4.21
N ASP A 48 -1.90 -5.11 -3.77
CA ASP A 48 -2.16 -6.45 -4.27
C ASP A 48 -3.60 -6.90 -4.00
N ALA A 49 -4.15 -6.60 -2.82
CA ALA A 49 -5.56 -6.86 -2.53
C ALA A 49 -6.47 -6.06 -3.47
N ALA A 50 -6.14 -4.80 -3.74
CA ALA A 50 -6.90 -3.92 -4.63
C ALA A 50 -6.93 -4.39 -6.09
N MET A 51 -6.02 -5.28 -6.52
CA MET A 51 -6.10 -5.91 -7.84
C MET A 51 -7.39 -6.70 -8.06
N LEU A 52 -8.03 -7.21 -7.00
CA LEU A 52 -9.33 -7.87 -7.07
C LEU A 52 -10.50 -6.89 -7.18
N LYS A 53 -10.27 -5.61 -6.87
CA LYS A 53 -11.28 -4.54 -6.88
C LYS A 53 -10.66 -3.22 -7.40
N PRO A 54 -10.36 -3.14 -8.71
CA PRO A 54 -9.53 -2.07 -9.27
C PRO A 54 -10.07 -0.65 -9.07
N GLU A 55 -11.37 -0.47 -8.83
CA GLU A 55 -11.96 0.82 -8.49
C GLU A 55 -11.42 1.41 -7.18
N LEU A 56 -10.75 0.61 -6.34
CA LEU A 56 -10.10 1.07 -5.12
C LEU A 56 -8.80 1.83 -5.39
N PHE A 57 -8.11 1.61 -6.52
CA PHE A 57 -6.85 2.31 -6.82
C PHE A 57 -7.00 3.84 -6.84
N ALA A 58 -8.17 4.34 -7.25
CA ALA A 58 -8.48 5.77 -7.22
C ALA A 58 -8.66 6.35 -5.80
N GLN A 59 -8.83 5.50 -4.79
CA GLN A 59 -9.07 5.88 -3.40
C GLN A 59 -7.81 5.78 -2.53
N PHE A 60 -6.72 5.22 -3.05
CA PHE A 60 -5.45 5.21 -2.33
C PHE A 60 -4.96 6.64 -2.07
N PRO A 61 -4.36 6.90 -0.89
CA PRO A 61 -3.84 8.23 -0.59
C PRO A 61 -2.84 8.71 -1.64
N PRO A 62 -2.81 10.01 -1.98
CA PRO A 62 -1.88 10.55 -2.97
C PRO A 62 -0.42 10.23 -2.66
N GLU A 63 -0.04 10.15 -1.38
CA GLU A 63 1.30 9.74 -0.98
C GLU A 63 1.70 8.35 -1.49
N VAL A 64 0.78 7.38 -1.56
CA VAL A 64 1.07 6.05 -2.12
C VAL A 64 1.42 6.15 -3.61
N LYS A 65 0.74 7.04 -4.35
CA LYS A 65 1.05 7.31 -5.76
C LYS A 65 2.43 7.94 -5.95
N GLU A 66 2.85 8.78 -5.01
CA GLU A 66 4.19 9.37 -5.05
C GLU A 66 5.28 8.38 -4.63
N LEU A 67 4.99 7.49 -3.68
CA LEU A 67 5.89 6.38 -3.33
C LEU A 67 6.10 5.43 -4.51
N ALA A 68 5.06 5.15 -5.30
CA ALA A 68 5.17 4.32 -6.50
C ALA A 68 6.07 4.91 -7.61
N LYS A 69 6.47 6.18 -7.50
CA LYS A 69 7.41 6.83 -8.43
C LYS A 69 8.84 6.85 -7.91
N ASP A 70 9.05 6.34 -6.69
CA ASP A 70 10.32 6.38 -6.00
C ASP A 70 10.96 4.99 -6.01
N PRO A 71 12.13 4.82 -6.66
CA PRO A 71 12.77 3.50 -6.77
C PRO A 71 13.26 2.94 -5.43
N ASP A 72 13.33 3.76 -4.38
CA ASP A 72 13.63 3.28 -3.03
C ASP A 72 12.46 2.46 -2.43
N TYR A 73 11.26 2.57 -3.01
CA TYR A 73 10.04 1.85 -2.63
C TYR A 73 9.64 0.84 -3.70
N TYR A 74 10.59 -0.03 -4.09
CA TYR A 74 10.41 -0.97 -5.20
C TYR A 74 9.18 -1.90 -5.05
N GLU A 75 8.80 -2.26 -3.82
CA GLU A 75 7.59 -3.07 -3.55
C GLU A 75 6.30 -2.32 -3.92
N ILE A 76 6.32 -0.99 -3.94
CA ILE A 76 5.19 -0.12 -4.30
C ILE A 76 5.29 0.32 -5.76
N GLU A 77 6.51 0.52 -6.28
CA GLU A 77 6.79 0.94 -7.67
C GLU A 77 6.09 0.06 -8.71
N VAL A 78 6.00 -1.25 -8.46
CA VAL A 78 5.37 -2.21 -9.38
C VAL A 78 3.87 -1.93 -9.64
N TYR A 79 3.22 -1.11 -8.81
CA TYR A 79 1.82 -0.72 -8.95
C TYR A 79 1.61 0.68 -9.54
N ALA A 80 2.68 1.34 -10.01
CA ALA A 80 2.61 2.71 -10.51
C ALA A 80 1.56 2.91 -11.61
N ASP A 81 1.43 1.96 -12.54
CA ASP A 81 0.46 2.02 -13.64
C ASP A 81 -0.99 1.98 -13.13
N GLN A 82 -1.28 1.12 -12.16
CA GLN A 82 -2.61 0.98 -11.54
C GLN A 82 -2.97 2.21 -10.71
N LEU A 83 -1.98 2.87 -10.12
CA LEU A 83 -2.17 4.09 -9.33
C LEU A 83 -2.37 5.36 -10.19
N ASN A 84 -2.03 5.30 -11.48
CA ASN A 84 -2.20 6.38 -12.44
C ASN A 84 -3.56 6.39 -13.15
N VAL A 85 -4.56 5.66 -12.61
CA VAL A 85 -5.97 5.68 -13.07
C VAL A 85 -6.72 6.94 -12.69
#